data_AF-Q2U2C1-F1
#
_entry.id   AF-Q2U2C1-F1
#
_cell.length_a   1.000
_cell.length_b   1.000
_cell.length_c   1.000
_cell.angle_alpha   90.00
_cell.angle_beta   90.00
_cell.angle_gamma   90.00
#
_symmetry.space_group_name_H-M   'P 1'
#
loop_
_entity.id
_entity.type
_entity.pdbx_description
1 polymer ?
#
loop_
_entity_poly.entity_id
_entity_poly.type
_entity_poly.pdbx_seq_one_letter_code
_entity_poly.pdbx_strand_id
1 'polypeptide(L)'
;MSAILVRLTANYHRLIIGSDLGQEDWHQHIPWRIYNLDKRASSITNVVIHFIRLYDTILANSNPNCIVIWHNLCLLLTADIRLHERAAGREGPEAMQTARQAIALWAKTPAARRACLHAAQIFHRLSNWKPMDGMGFQPARCLLNSALVLAFYTLVSPGATEARHADSFDLATADIDWKIVGEEGMADSTPEGQQPRTDDPAVNFIRFGGPVVLCGKTYFGGASYARRLLLDFASLLDEVGRHWMAKYPRLLYMIHDTMVDVDVGGEMREGTA
;
A
#
# COMPACT_ATOMS: atom_id res chain seq x y z
N MET A 1 5.60 10.58 -16.35
CA MET A 1 5.51 9.46 -15.37
C MET A 1 6.38 8.25 -15.74
N SER A 2 6.46 7.82 -17.00
CA SER A 2 7.32 6.68 -17.40
C SER A 2 8.79 6.84 -17.02
N ALA A 3 9.37 8.04 -17.18
CA ALA A 3 10.75 8.32 -16.74
C ALA A 3 10.93 8.18 -15.21
N ILE A 4 9.92 8.56 -14.42
CA ILE A 4 9.94 8.39 -12.96
C ILE A 4 9.90 6.90 -12.62
N LEU A 5 9.04 6.13 -13.29
CA LEU A 5 8.95 4.68 -13.10
C LEU A 5 10.29 4.00 -13.39
N VAL A 6 10.93 4.32 -14.51
CA VAL A 6 12.25 3.77 -14.87
C VAL A 6 13.29 4.09 -13.79
N ARG A 7 13.32 5.34 -13.30
CA ARG A 7 14.23 5.73 -12.20
C ARG A 7 13.94 4.96 -10.92
N LEU A 8 12.67 4.80 -10.55
CA LEU A 8 12.27 4.01 -9.37
C LEU A 8 12.71 2.55 -9.50
N THR A 9 12.44 1.91 -10.64
CA THR A 9 12.85 0.53 -10.88
C THR A 9 14.37 0.37 -10.86
N ALA A 10 15.11 1.29 -11.48
CA ALA A 10 16.57 1.27 -11.47
C ALA A 10 17.14 1.46 -10.06
N ASN A 11 16.60 2.41 -9.28
CA ASN A 11 16.99 2.63 -7.89
C ASN A 11 16.64 1.42 -7.00
N TYR A 12 15.47 0.83 -7.20
CA TYR A 12 15.05 -0.38 -6.50
C TYR A 12 16.04 -1.53 -6.73
N HIS A 13 16.38 -1.81 -7.99
CA HIS A 13 17.35 -2.86 -8.31
C HIS A 13 18.72 -2.59 -7.70
N ARG A 14 19.21 -1.34 -7.79
CA ARG A 14 20.55 -0.98 -7.30
C ARG A 14 20.65 -0.97 -5.78
N LEU A 15 19.65 -0.43 -5.09
CA LEU A 15 19.73 -0.12 -3.66
C LEU A 15 19.06 -1.18 -2.77
N ILE A 16 17.97 -1.79 -3.24
CA ILE A 16 17.19 -2.73 -2.41
C ILE A 16 17.55 -4.17 -2.75
N ILE A 17 17.72 -4.50 -4.03
CA ILE A 17 18.13 -5.87 -4.43
C ILE A 17 19.64 -6.03 -4.36
N GLY A 18 20.40 -5.07 -4.90
CA GLY A 18 21.83 -5.22 -5.15
C GLY A 18 22.77 -4.62 -4.09
N SER A 19 22.25 -4.15 -2.95
CA SER A 19 23.10 -3.52 -1.93
C SER A 19 22.74 -3.94 -0.50
N ASP A 20 23.73 -3.90 0.38
CA ASP A 20 23.56 -4.18 1.81
C ASP A 20 22.92 -3.01 2.59
N LEU A 21 22.62 -1.88 1.94
CA LEU A 21 21.89 -0.76 2.57
C LEU A 21 20.49 -1.17 3.06
N GLY A 22 19.95 -2.26 2.51
CA GLY A 22 18.73 -2.90 2.98
C GLY A 22 18.95 -3.92 4.10
N GLN A 23 20.04 -3.89 4.87
CA GLN A 23 20.28 -4.82 6.00
C GLN A 23 20.13 -4.17 7.40
N GLU A 24 19.79 -2.88 7.51
CA GLU A 24 19.45 -2.27 8.81
C GLU A 24 17.97 -2.43 9.15
N ASP A 25 17.67 -3.13 10.27
CA ASP A 25 16.35 -3.64 10.69
C ASP A 25 15.17 -2.62 10.70
N TRP A 26 15.45 -1.30 10.68
CA TRP A 26 14.44 -0.25 10.79
C TRP A 26 14.15 0.50 9.46
N HIS A 27 15.05 0.42 8.49
CA HIS A 27 14.90 1.01 7.15
C HIS A 27 14.39 0.03 6.10
N GLN A 28 14.41 -1.26 6.45
CA GLN A 28 14.39 -2.38 5.52
C GLN A 28 13.14 -2.55 4.65
N HIS A 29 12.00 -1.95 5.01
CA HIS A 29 10.72 -2.25 4.36
C HIS A 29 10.03 -1.03 3.72
N ILE A 30 10.69 0.14 3.74
CA ILE A 30 10.13 1.40 3.23
C ILE A 30 11.07 1.97 2.15
N PRO A 31 10.76 1.79 0.85
CA PRO A 31 11.66 2.16 -0.24
C PRO A 31 12.12 3.62 -0.24
N TRP A 32 11.23 4.58 0.05
CA TRP A 32 11.57 6.00 0.04
C TRP A 32 12.66 6.37 1.05
N ARG A 33 12.71 5.68 2.20
CA ARG A 33 13.77 5.91 3.21
C ARG A 33 15.13 5.51 2.65
N ILE A 34 15.22 4.33 2.05
CA ILE A 34 16.45 3.82 1.42
C ILE A 34 16.89 4.77 0.30
N TYR A 35 15.95 5.29 -0.49
CA TYR A 35 16.27 6.25 -1.55
C TYR A 35 16.81 7.57 -1.01
N ASN A 36 16.33 8.03 0.14
CA ASN A 36 16.83 9.27 0.76
C ASN A 36 18.26 9.15 1.29
N LEU A 37 18.72 7.95 1.64
CA LEU A 37 20.11 7.69 2.05
C LEU A 37 21.10 7.81 0.88
N ASP A 38 20.64 7.62 -0.36
CA ASP A 38 21.47 7.68 -1.56
C ASP A 38 21.37 9.04 -2.26
N LYS A 39 22.52 9.70 -2.45
CA LYS A 39 22.59 11.04 -3.08
C LYS A 39 21.96 11.09 -4.47
N ARG A 40 21.97 10.00 -5.25
CA ARG A 40 21.41 9.97 -6.62
C ARG A 40 19.91 9.69 -6.64
N ALA A 41 19.40 9.03 -5.60
CA ALA A 41 18.00 8.63 -5.49
C ALA A 41 17.16 9.60 -4.63
N SER A 42 17.77 10.33 -3.69
CA SER A 42 17.09 11.17 -2.69
C SER A 42 16.05 12.15 -3.25
N SER A 43 16.25 12.64 -4.48
CA SER A 43 15.31 13.57 -5.10
C SER A 43 13.99 12.92 -5.53
N ILE A 44 13.93 11.58 -5.69
CA ILE A 44 12.83 10.91 -6.39
C ILE A 44 11.51 11.01 -5.62
N THR A 45 11.58 10.89 -4.28
CA THR A 45 10.43 11.01 -3.38
C THR A 45 9.79 12.39 -3.55
N ASN A 46 10.60 13.45 -3.45
CA ASN A 46 10.14 14.83 -3.62
C ASN A 46 9.58 15.08 -5.01
N VAL A 47 10.20 14.54 -6.07
CA VAL A 47 9.68 14.66 -7.44
C VAL A 47 8.29 14.06 -7.57
N VAL A 48 8.03 12.88 -6.98
CA VAL A 48 6.71 12.23 -7.05
C VAL A 48 5.65 13.00 -6.25
N ILE A 49 5.99 13.51 -5.07
CA ILE A 49 5.08 14.30 -4.22
C ILE A 49 4.77 15.65 -4.86
N HIS A 50 5.76 16.33 -5.42
CA HIS A 50 5.54 17.63 -6.07
C HIS A 50 4.82 17.50 -7.41
N PHE A 51 4.89 16.32 -8.05
CA PHE A 51 4.19 16.07 -9.31
C PHE A 51 2.68 16.32 -9.19
N ILE A 52 2.01 15.81 -8.16
CA ILE A 52 0.56 16.00 -8.02
C ILE A 52 0.20 17.46 -7.71
N ARG A 53 1.06 18.17 -6.96
CA ARG A 53 0.83 19.60 -6.65
C ARG A 53 0.81 20.48 -7.90
N LEU A 54 1.62 20.15 -8.89
CA LEU A 54 1.74 20.91 -10.14
C LEU A 54 0.77 20.44 -11.23
N TYR A 55 0.40 19.16 -11.22
CA TYR A 55 -0.32 18.53 -12.32
C TYR A 55 -1.68 17.95 -11.92
N ASP A 56 -2.24 18.21 -10.73
CA ASP A 56 -3.55 17.65 -10.33
C ASP A 56 -4.63 17.90 -11.39
N THR A 57 -4.70 19.12 -11.90
CA THR A 57 -5.81 19.54 -12.74
C THR A 57 -5.69 18.90 -14.11
N ILE A 58 -4.44 18.75 -14.57
CA ILE A 58 -4.14 18.03 -15.80
C ILE A 58 -4.47 16.55 -15.63
N LEU A 59 -4.07 15.91 -14.52
CA LEU A 59 -4.35 14.50 -14.26
C LEU A 59 -5.85 14.21 -14.11
N ALA A 60 -6.59 15.10 -13.45
CA ALA A 60 -8.04 14.98 -13.27
C ALA A 60 -8.82 15.08 -14.59
N ASN A 61 -8.32 15.88 -15.54
CA ASN A 61 -8.92 16.05 -16.87
C ASN A 61 -8.29 15.15 -17.95
N SER A 62 -7.29 14.34 -17.58
CA SER A 62 -6.62 13.41 -18.49
C SER A 62 -7.25 12.02 -18.41
N ASN A 63 -6.69 11.09 -19.19
CA ASN A 63 -7.01 9.68 -19.11
C ASN A 63 -6.89 9.15 -17.65
N PRO A 64 -7.90 8.44 -17.10
CA PRO A 64 -7.87 7.89 -15.74
C PRO A 64 -6.64 7.01 -15.42
N ASN A 65 -6.04 6.38 -16.44
CA ASN A 65 -4.81 5.62 -16.28
C ASN A 65 -3.64 6.49 -15.78
N CYS A 66 -3.64 7.79 -16.05
CA CYS A 66 -2.59 8.71 -15.60
C CYS A 66 -2.57 8.83 -14.07
N ILE A 67 -3.73 9.05 -13.43
CA ILE A 67 -3.78 9.13 -11.97
C ILE A 67 -3.50 7.78 -11.31
N VAL A 68 -3.94 6.67 -11.94
CA VAL A 68 -3.60 5.30 -11.49
C VAL A 68 -2.10 5.06 -11.50
N ILE A 69 -1.39 5.49 -12.56
CA ILE A 69 0.07 5.38 -12.62
C ILE A 69 0.72 6.21 -11.51
N TRP A 70 0.24 7.43 -11.24
CA TRP A 70 0.79 8.25 -10.17
C TRP A 70 0.61 7.61 -8.79
N HIS A 71 -0.58 7.08 -8.47
CA HIS A 71 -0.80 6.32 -7.24
C HIS A 71 0.13 5.10 -7.16
N ASN A 72 0.33 4.37 -8.26
CA ASN A 72 1.25 3.24 -8.27
C ASN A 72 2.71 3.67 -8.04
N LEU A 73 3.14 4.83 -8.54
CA LEU A 73 4.47 5.38 -8.22
C LEU A 73 4.62 5.67 -6.72
N CYS A 74 3.58 6.21 -6.09
CA CYS A 74 3.57 6.43 -4.65
C CYS A 74 3.58 5.11 -3.87
N LEU A 75 2.81 4.12 -4.34
CA LEU A 75 2.79 2.77 -3.76
C LEU A 75 4.19 2.13 -3.76
N LEU A 76 4.93 2.27 -4.86
CA LEU A 76 6.31 1.78 -5.01
C LEU A 76 7.33 2.52 -4.12
N LEU A 77 7.01 3.74 -3.67
CA LEU A 77 7.82 4.48 -2.70
C LEU A 77 7.54 4.04 -1.26
N THR A 78 6.29 3.69 -0.95
CA THR A 78 5.83 3.42 0.42
C THR A 78 5.85 1.94 0.81
N ALA A 79 5.87 1.03 -0.17
CA ALA A 79 5.80 -0.41 0.05
C ALA A 79 6.81 -1.16 -0.83
N ASP A 80 7.59 -2.04 -0.22
CA ASP A 80 8.39 -3.02 -0.97
C ASP A 80 7.46 -4.09 -1.56
N ILE A 81 7.15 -3.99 -2.85
CA ILE A 81 6.26 -4.94 -3.52
C ILE A 81 6.84 -6.36 -3.55
N ARG A 82 8.17 -6.54 -3.63
CA ARG A 82 8.75 -7.90 -3.60
C ARG A 82 8.64 -8.54 -2.23
N LEU A 83 8.69 -7.74 -1.16
CA LEU A 83 8.39 -8.20 0.19
C LEU A 83 6.95 -8.71 0.29
N HIS A 84 5.99 -7.98 -0.29
CA HIS A 84 4.58 -8.40 -0.34
C HIS A 84 4.38 -9.66 -1.20
N GLU A 85 5.05 -9.76 -2.36
CA GLU A 85 5.05 -10.97 -3.18
C GLU A 85 5.66 -12.18 -2.43
N ARG A 86 6.73 -11.96 -1.64
CA ARG A 86 7.35 -12.99 -0.81
C ARG A 86 6.39 -13.45 0.30
N ALA A 87 5.71 -12.52 0.96
CA ALA A 87 4.68 -12.81 1.97
C ALA A 87 3.43 -13.51 1.38
N ALA A 88 3.26 -13.42 0.06
CA ALA A 88 2.29 -14.16 -0.72
C ALA A 88 2.78 -15.55 -1.17
N GLY A 89 4.00 -15.95 -0.78
CA GLY A 89 4.54 -17.28 -1.05
C GLY A 89 5.42 -17.38 -2.31
N ARG A 90 5.79 -16.27 -2.95
CA ARG A 90 6.60 -16.31 -4.20
C ARG A 90 7.92 -17.09 -4.07
N GLU A 91 8.53 -17.10 -2.90
CA GLU A 91 9.83 -17.73 -2.63
C GLU A 91 9.73 -18.93 -1.67
N GLY A 92 8.53 -19.48 -1.47
CA GLY A 92 8.29 -20.63 -0.60
C GLY A 92 7.93 -20.30 0.85
N PRO A 93 7.58 -21.31 1.67
CA PRO A 93 6.96 -21.11 2.99
C PRO A 93 7.85 -20.42 4.03
N GLU A 94 9.15 -20.73 4.07
CA GLU A 94 10.08 -20.14 5.05
C GLU A 94 10.29 -18.63 4.78
N ALA A 95 10.51 -18.28 3.51
CA ALA A 95 10.63 -16.90 3.07
C ALA A 95 9.32 -16.12 3.31
N MET A 96 8.17 -16.79 3.14
CA MET A 96 6.85 -16.22 3.38
C MET A 96 6.65 -15.81 4.84
N GLN A 97 7.01 -16.66 5.80
CA GLN A 97 6.84 -16.35 7.22
C GLN A 97 7.71 -15.17 7.65
N THR A 98 8.98 -15.17 7.22
CA THR A 98 9.92 -14.06 7.46
C THR A 98 9.38 -12.76 6.86
N ALA A 99 8.84 -12.81 5.64
CA ALA A 99 8.25 -11.63 5.00
C ALA A 99 7.00 -11.12 5.71
N ARG A 100 6.17 -12.00 6.28
CA ARG A 100 4.98 -11.58 7.05
C ARG A 100 5.36 -10.88 8.36
N GLN A 101 6.44 -11.31 9.03
CA GLN A 101 6.98 -10.61 10.20
C GLN A 101 7.47 -9.21 9.83
N ALA A 102 8.20 -9.08 8.73
CA ALA A 102 8.62 -7.80 8.16
C ALA A 102 7.43 -6.89 7.79
N ILE A 103 6.35 -7.46 7.21
CA ILE A 103 5.12 -6.71 6.95
C ILE A 103 4.45 -6.24 8.25
N ALA A 104 4.45 -7.04 9.32
CA ALA A 104 3.91 -6.62 10.61
C ALA A 104 4.64 -5.38 11.17
N LEU A 105 5.96 -5.25 10.93
CA LEU A 105 6.71 -4.04 11.25
C LEU A 105 6.35 -2.88 10.33
N TRP A 106 6.31 -3.11 9.02
CA TRP A 106 5.94 -2.10 8.02
C TRP A 106 4.54 -1.54 8.26
N ALA A 107 3.55 -2.38 8.57
CA ALA A 107 2.16 -1.99 8.77
C ALA A 107 1.95 -1.00 9.92
N LYS A 108 2.85 -1.00 10.91
CA LYS A 108 2.83 -0.03 12.02
C LYS A 108 3.26 1.37 11.60
N THR A 109 3.78 1.55 10.39
CA THR A 109 4.37 2.82 9.95
C THR A 109 3.36 3.73 9.25
N PRO A 110 3.54 5.07 9.34
CA PRO A 110 2.77 6.02 8.52
C PRO A 110 2.88 5.74 7.01
N ALA A 111 4.03 5.24 6.54
CA ALA A 111 4.22 4.90 5.13
C ALA A 111 3.27 3.78 4.67
N ALA A 112 3.03 2.76 5.50
CA ALA A 112 2.07 1.71 5.17
C ALA A 112 0.63 2.22 5.10
N ARG A 113 0.26 3.12 6.02
CA ARG A 113 -1.06 3.76 6.02
C ARG A 113 -1.24 4.64 4.78
N ARG A 114 -0.21 5.38 4.36
CA ARG A 114 -0.21 6.09 3.07
C ARG A 114 -0.31 5.14 1.88
N ALA A 115 0.39 4.00 1.92
CA ALA A 115 0.30 2.97 0.88
C ALA A 115 -1.14 2.45 0.72
N CYS A 116 -1.85 2.26 1.83
CA CYS A 116 -3.25 1.83 1.84
C CYS A 116 -4.17 2.84 1.13
N LEU A 117 -3.97 4.15 1.33
CA LEU A 117 -4.72 5.18 0.61
C LEU A 117 -4.50 5.07 -0.91
N HIS A 118 -3.24 4.97 -1.34
CA HIS A 118 -2.94 4.84 -2.77
C HIS A 118 -3.50 3.55 -3.37
N ALA A 119 -3.40 2.42 -2.66
CA ALA A 119 -3.97 1.15 -3.09
C ALA A 119 -5.50 1.19 -3.21
N ALA A 120 -6.18 1.83 -2.25
CA ALA A 120 -7.63 2.03 -2.25
C ALA A 120 -8.10 2.92 -3.40
N GLN A 121 -7.38 4.01 -3.67
CA GLN A 121 -7.67 4.89 -4.80
C GLN A 121 -7.44 4.19 -6.15
N ILE A 122 -6.41 3.34 -6.29
CA ILE A 122 -6.23 2.50 -7.48
C ILE A 122 -7.43 1.58 -7.69
N PHE A 123 -7.88 0.90 -6.63
CA PHE A 123 -9.06 0.05 -6.68
C PHE A 123 -10.29 0.82 -7.16
N HIS A 124 -10.58 1.97 -6.54
CA HIS A 124 -11.74 2.79 -6.90
C HIS A 124 -11.69 3.33 -8.33
N ARG A 125 -10.52 3.81 -8.78
CA ARG A 125 -10.39 4.33 -10.15
C ARG A 125 -10.58 3.23 -11.18
N LEU A 126 -10.07 2.03 -10.92
CA LEU A 126 -10.19 0.90 -11.83
C LEU A 126 -11.54 0.18 -11.74
N SER A 127 -12.27 0.28 -10.62
CA SER A 127 -13.67 -0.19 -10.56
C SER A 127 -14.62 0.66 -11.39
N ASN A 128 -14.23 1.90 -11.71
CA ASN A 128 -14.99 2.79 -12.58
C ASN A 128 -14.42 2.87 -14.01
N TRP A 129 -13.39 2.08 -14.32
CA TRP A 129 -12.77 2.07 -15.64
C TRP A 129 -13.74 1.58 -16.71
N LYS A 130 -13.71 2.22 -17.88
CA LYS A 130 -14.50 1.87 -19.05
C LYS A 130 -13.59 1.50 -20.22
N PRO A 131 -14.00 0.62 -21.15
CA PRO A 131 -13.21 0.28 -22.32
C PRO A 131 -12.74 1.48 -23.16
N MET A 132 -13.56 2.55 -23.21
CA MET A 132 -13.23 3.80 -23.90
C MET A 132 -12.07 4.59 -23.26
N ASP A 133 -11.74 4.33 -21.99
CA ASP A 133 -10.58 4.92 -21.32
C ASP A 133 -9.26 4.33 -21.86
N GLY A 134 -9.33 3.35 -22.75
CA GLY A 134 -8.17 2.74 -23.40
C GLY A 134 -7.35 1.86 -22.46
N MET A 135 -6.41 1.12 -23.06
CA MET A 135 -5.49 0.28 -22.31
C MET A 135 -4.38 1.14 -21.72
N GLY A 136 -4.40 1.34 -20.40
CA GLY A 136 -3.32 1.98 -19.68
C GLY A 136 -2.06 1.13 -19.57
N PHE A 137 -0.99 1.72 -19.04
CA PHE A 137 0.21 0.97 -18.71
C PHE A 137 -0.03 0.06 -17.50
N GLN A 138 -0.15 -1.25 -17.74
CA GLN A 138 -0.22 -2.32 -16.74
C GLN A 138 -1.23 -2.12 -15.57
N PRO A 139 -2.49 -1.74 -15.84
CA PRO A 139 -3.50 -1.53 -14.77
C PRO A 139 -3.75 -2.79 -13.93
N ALA A 140 -3.69 -3.97 -14.55
CA ALA A 140 -3.83 -5.24 -13.85
C ALA A 140 -2.71 -5.49 -12.82
N ARG A 141 -1.48 -5.05 -13.10
CA ARG A 141 -0.36 -5.13 -12.16
C ARG A 141 -0.53 -4.15 -11.01
N CYS A 142 -1.06 -2.95 -11.29
CA CYS A 142 -1.38 -1.96 -10.26
C CYS A 142 -2.44 -2.51 -9.28
N LEU A 143 -3.49 -3.18 -9.79
CA LEU A 143 -4.49 -3.86 -8.95
C LEU A 143 -3.89 -4.97 -8.10
N LEU A 144 -3.06 -5.83 -8.70
CA LEU A 144 -2.38 -6.89 -7.94
C LEU A 144 -1.57 -6.29 -6.78
N ASN A 145 -0.71 -5.31 -7.05
CA ASN A 145 0.11 -4.67 -6.02
C ASN A 145 -0.75 -4.04 -4.91
N SER A 146 -1.85 -3.38 -5.30
CA SER A 146 -2.79 -2.75 -4.37
C SER A 146 -3.50 -3.79 -3.49
N ALA A 147 -3.90 -4.92 -4.08
CA ALA A 147 -4.53 -6.03 -3.37
C ALA A 147 -3.59 -6.59 -2.30
N LEU A 148 -2.32 -6.83 -2.65
CA LEU A 148 -1.34 -7.34 -1.70
C LEU A 148 -1.09 -6.35 -0.56
N VAL A 149 -0.92 -5.06 -0.86
CA VAL A 149 -0.71 -4.01 0.14
C VAL A 149 -1.86 -3.96 1.14
N LEU A 150 -3.10 -3.86 0.67
CA LEU A 150 -4.27 -3.78 1.56
C LEU A 150 -4.50 -5.08 2.31
N ALA A 151 -4.41 -6.23 1.64
CA ALA A 151 -4.66 -7.51 2.29
C ALA A 151 -3.62 -7.81 3.37
N PHE A 152 -2.33 -7.58 3.13
CA PHE A 152 -1.31 -7.82 4.14
C PHE A 152 -1.31 -6.78 5.26
N TYR A 153 -1.61 -5.51 4.97
CA TYR A 153 -1.84 -4.51 6.00
C TYR A 153 -3.00 -4.94 6.90
N THR A 154 -4.13 -5.35 6.33
CA THR A 154 -5.29 -5.84 7.08
C THR A 154 -4.99 -7.12 7.83
N LEU A 155 -4.20 -8.04 7.27
CA LEU A 155 -3.83 -9.30 7.92
C LEU A 155 -3.18 -9.09 9.30
N VAL A 156 -2.29 -8.09 9.39
CA VAL A 156 -1.48 -7.83 10.59
C VAL A 156 -2.00 -6.65 11.42
N SER A 157 -3.08 -6.00 10.97
CA SER A 157 -3.71 -4.89 11.70
C SER A 157 -4.45 -5.39 12.94
N PRO A 158 -4.65 -4.53 13.96
CA PRO A 158 -5.46 -4.86 15.12
C PRO A 158 -6.91 -5.25 14.78
N GLY A 159 -7.46 -6.21 15.53
CA GLY A 159 -8.81 -6.73 15.32
C GLY A 159 -9.94 -5.73 15.65
N ALA A 160 -11.17 -6.12 15.31
CA ALA A 160 -12.37 -5.28 15.41
C ALA A 160 -12.69 -4.76 16.83
N THR A 161 -12.20 -5.42 17.88
CA THR A 161 -12.48 -5.05 19.28
C THR A 161 -11.73 -3.80 19.71
N GLU A 162 -10.55 -3.54 19.14
CA GLU A 162 -9.68 -2.40 19.47
C GLU A 162 -10.01 -1.17 18.60
N ALA A 163 -10.52 -1.39 17.38
CA ALA A 163 -10.75 -0.34 16.38
C ALA A 163 -12.10 0.41 16.48
N ARG A 164 -12.97 0.10 17.47
CA ARG A 164 -14.37 0.59 17.51
C ARG A 164 -14.55 2.10 17.76
N HIS A 165 -13.47 2.81 18.10
CA HIS A 165 -13.52 4.22 18.50
C HIS A 165 -12.91 5.18 17.46
N ALA A 166 -12.56 4.69 16.27
CA ALA A 166 -12.02 5.52 15.19
C ALA A 166 -13.13 5.97 14.23
N ASP A 167 -13.12 7.26 13.87
CA ASP A 167 -14.00 7.79 12.83
C ASP A 167 -13.80 7.01 11.52
N SER A 168 -14.89 6.57 10.90
CA SER A 168 -14.82 5.80 9.66
C SER A 168 -14.53 6.72 8.48
N PHE A 169 -13.41 6.50 7.82
CA PHE A 169 -12.98 7.22 6.62
C PHE A 169 -12.86 6.23 5.46
N ASP A 170 -13.60 6.45 4.36
CA ASP A 170 -13.55 5.56 3.18
C ASP A 170 -12.36 5.90 2.29
N LEU A 171 -11.32 5.07 2.34
CA LEU A 171 -10.06 5.27 1.62
C LEU A 171 -10.24 5.27 0.10
N ALA A 172 -11.27 4.59 -0.41
CA ALA A 172 -11.51 4.41 -1.83
C ALA A 172 -12.33 5.56 -2.43
N THR A 173 -13.38 6.00 -1.74
CA THR A 173 -14.34 6.98 -2.28
C THR A 173 -14.13 8.40 -1.78
N ALA A 174 -13.33 8.60 -0.73
CA ALA A 174 -13.01 9.94 -0.25
C ALA A 174 -12.30 10.78 -1.31
N ASP A 175 -12.68 12.06 -1.38
CA ASP A 175 -11.98 13.06 -2.15
C ASP A 175 -10.77 13.56 -1.37
N ILE A 176 -9.60 12.98 -1.67
CA ILE A 176 -8.35 13.24 -0.95
C ILE A 176 -7.61 14.38 -1.62
N ASP A 177 -7.45 15.51 -0.92
CA ASP A 177 -6.56 16.57 -1.37
C ASP A 177 -5.10 16.21 -1.07
N TRP A 178 -4.42 15.68 -2.10
CA TRP A 178 -3.01 15.30 -2.02
C TRP A 178 -2.06 16.49 -1.81
N LYS A 179 -2.52 17.74 -1.99
CA LYS A 179 -1.73 18.93 -1.64
C LYS A 179 -1.63 19.10 -0.12
N ILE A 180 -2.75 18.88 0.58
CA ILE A 180 -2.84 18.91 2.05
C ILE A 180 -2.08 17.74 2.64
N VAL A 181 -2.29 16.52 2.12
CA VAL A 181 -1.55 15.32 2.57
C VAL A 181 -0.03 15.49 2.42
N GLY A 182 0.42 16.11 1.32
CA GLY A 182 1.82 16.50 1.14
C GLY A 182 2.80 15.35 1.35
N GLU A 183 3.72 15.52 2.30
CA GLU A 183 4.80 14.57 2.63
C GLU A 183 4.44 13.62 3.77
N GLU A 184 3.22 13.68 4.33
CA GLU A 184 2.80 12.87 5.47
C GLU A 184 2.99 11.36 5.17
N GLY A 185 3.74 10.64 6.01
CA GLY A 185 4.09 9.24 5.78
C GLY A 185 5.18 8.97 4.72
N MET A 186 5.81 10.01 4.19
CA MET A 186 7.00 9.95 3.33
C MET A 186 8.13 10.91 3.75
N ALA A 187 8.05 11.40 4.98
CA ALA A 187 9.09 12.14 5.66
C ALA A 187 9.30 11.53 7.05
N ASP A 188 10.48 11.70 7.63
CA ASP A 188 10.70 11.32 9.03
C ASP A 188 9.99 12.33 9.93
N SER A 189 8.73 12.04 10.24
CA SER A 189 7.93 12.82 11.19
C SER A 189 8.49 12.67 12.60
N THR A 190 8.25 13.69 13.44
CA THR A 190 8.37 13.59 14.90
C THR A 190 7.67 12.33 15.43
N PRO A 191 8.20 11.68 16.48
CA PRO A 191 7.69 10.40 16.98
C PRO A 191 6.17 10.40 17.22
N GLU A 192 5.55 9.24 16.96
CA GLU A 192 4.12 9.01 17.08
C GLU A 192 3.58 9.50 18.44
N GLY A 193 2.48 10.27 18.42
CA GLY A 193 1.81 10.77 19.63
C GLY A 193 2.07 12.23 19.99
N GLN A 194 3.01 12.92 19.34
CA GLN A 194 3.22 14.37 19.54
C GLN A 194 2.50 15.27 18.53
N GLN A 195 2.08 14.73 17.39
CA GLN A 195 1.37 15.50 16.38
C GLN A 195 -0.13 15.55 16.69
N PRO A 196 -0.74 16.75 16.72
CA PRO A 196 -2.18 16.87 16.95
C PRO A 196 -2.97 16.29 15.76
N ARG A 197 -4.20 15.84 16.05
CA ARG A 197 -5.19 15.56 15.00
C ARG A 197 -5.47 16.82 14.20
N THR A 198 -5.70 16.63 12.91
CA THR A 198 -6.09 17.69 11.97
C THR A 198 -7.56 17.57 11.60
N ASP A 199 -8.10 18.55 10.89
CA ASP A 199 -9.45 18.43 10.30
C ASP A 199 -9.46 17.51 9.06
N ASP A 200 -8.29 17.23 8.47
CA ASP A 200 -8.16 16.34 7.32
C ASP A 200 -8.13 14.85 7.74
N PRO A 201 -9.12 14.03 7.33
CA PRO A 201 -9.21 12.63 7.72
C PRO A 201 -8.15 11.74 7.06
N ALA A 202 -7.64 12.09 5.87
CA ALA A 202 -6.58 11.32 5.22
C ALA A 202 -5.24 11.49 5.97
N VAL A 203 -4.92 12.71 6.40
CA VAL A 203 -3.76 12.99 7.26
C VAL A 203 -3.88 12.24 8.59
N ASN A 204 -5.06 12.28 9.23
CA ASN A 204 -5.30 11.54 10.48
C ASN A 204 -5.17 10.03 10.29
N PHE A 205 -5.67 9.47 9.18
CA PHE A 205 -5.49 8.06 8.87
C PHE A 205 -4.01 7.72 8.70
N ILE A 206 -3.22 8.54 8.00
CA ILE A 206 -1.78 8.31 7.85
C ILE A 206 -1.05 8.38 9.21
N ARG A 207 -1.47 9.26 10.12
CA ARG A 207 -0.82 9.41 11.43
C ARG A 207 -1.20 8.31 12.41
N PHE A 208 -2.49 8.03 12.56
CA PHE A 208 -3.03 7.23 13.65
C PHE A 208 -3.58 5.87 13.21
N GLY A 209 -3.74 5.66 11.90
CA GLY A 209 -4.43 4.49 11.38
C GLY A 209 -5.93 4.53 11.63
N GLY A 210 -6.54 3.37 11.53
CA GLY A 210 -7.99 3.19 11.57
C GLY A 210 -8.37 1.95 10.79
N PRO A 211 -9.67 1.57 10.82
CA PRO A 211 -10.15 0.48 10.00
C PRO A 211 -9.99 0.82 8.51
N VAL A 212 -9.67 -0.19 7.70
CA VAL A 212 -9.67 -0.03 6.24
C VAL A 212 -11.14 -0.03 5.79
N VAL A 213 -11.59 1.08 5.19
CA VAL A 213 -12.92 1.16 4.59
C VAL A 213 -12.76 1.33 3.09
N LEU A 214 -13.40 0.47 2.29
CA LEU A 214 -13.43 0.56 0.83
C LEU A 214 -14.88 0.50 0.33
N CYS A 215 -15.31 1.55 -0.36
CA CYS A 215 -16.65 1.62 -0.96
C CYS A 215 -17.76 1.29 0.07
N GLY A 216 -17.68 1.89 1.25
CA GLY A 216 -18.60 1.71 2.38
C GLY A 216 -18.45 0.40 3.16
N LYS A 217 -17.56 -0.52 2.76
CA LYS A 217 -17.30 -1.77 3.49
C LYS A 217 -16.12 -1.61 4.43
N THR A 218 -16.32 -1.97 5.71
CA THR A 218 -15.28 -1.93 6.73
C THR A 218 -14.56 -3.27 6.86
N TYR A 219 -13.23 -3.23 6.81
CA TYR A 219 -12.32 -4.36 6.96
C TYR A 219 -11.49 -4.16 8.21
N PHE A 220 -11.71 -5.02 9.22
CA PHE A 220 -10.92 -5.03 10.45
C PHE A 220 -9.71 -5.95 10.31
N GLY A 221 -8.80 -5.91 11.30
CA GLY A 221 -7.65 -6.78 11.33
C GLY A 221 -7.96 -8.28 11.24
N GLY A 222 -7.03 -9.03 10.65
CA GLY A 222 -7.02 -10.49 10.62
C GLY A 222 -7.28 -11.12 9.25
N ALA A 223 -7.05 -12.43 9.19
CA ALA A 223 -7.03 -13.21 7.96
C ALA A 223 -8.38 -13.25 7.23
N SER A 224 -9.49 -13.24 7.97
CA SER A 224 -10.83 -13.25 7.37
C SER A 224 -11.07 -12.04 6.46
N TYR A 225 -10.77 -10.84 6.95
CA TYR A 225 -10.93 -9.60 6.18
C TYR A 225 -9.85 -9.44 5.11
N ALA A 226 -8.61 -9.87 5.38
CA ALA A 226 -7.55 -9.92 4.37
C ALA A 226 -7.93 -10.80 3.17
N ARG A 227 -8.48 -11.99 3.43
CA ARG A 227 -9.04 -12.89 2.40
C ARG A 227 -10.17 -12.22 1.63
N ARG A 228 -11.08 -11.55 2.33
CA ARG A 228 -12.19 -10.85 1.66
C ARG A 228 -11.70 -9.75 0.71
N LEU A 229 -10.69 -8.97 1.12
CA LEU A 229 -10.06 -7.97 0.25
C LEU A 229 -9.48 -8.60 -1.02
N LEU A 230 -8.72 -9.69 -0.88
CA LEU A 230 -8.17 -10.39 -2.06
C LEU A 230 -9.27 -10.82 -3.04
N LEU A 231 -10.41 -11.31 -2.53
CA LEU A 231 -11.54 -11.70 -3.36
C LEU A 231 -12.21 -10.51 -4.07
N ASP A 232 -12.38 -9.38 -3.37
CA ASP A 232 -12.94 -8.17 -3.98
C ASP A 232 -12.03 -7.66 -5.13
N PHE A 233 -10.70 -7.69 -4.95
CA PHE A 233 -9.73 -7.35 -6.00
C PHE A 233 -9.66 -8.39 -7.13
N ALA A 234 -9.76 -9.68 -6.82
CA ALA A 234 -9.78 -10.75 -7.82
C ALA A 234 -11.02 -10.63 -8.72
N SER A 235 -12.19 -10.35 -8.13
CA SER A 235 -13.44 -10.12 -8.85
C SER A 235 -13.30 -8.95 -9.83
N LEU A 236 -12.71 -7.84 -9.38
CA LEU A 236 -12.44 -6.68 -10.24
C LEU A 236 -11.45 -7.01 -11.37
N LEU A 237 -10.40 -7.78 -11.07
CA LEU A 237 -9.46 -8.25 -12.10
C LEU A 237 -10.11 -9.22 -13.10
N ASP A 238 -11.08 -10.04 -12.69
CA ASP A 238 -11.83 -10.91 -13.62
C ASP A 238 -12.77 -10.09 -14.52
N GLU A 239 -13.35 -9.01 -14.01
CA GLU A 239 -14.22 -8.12 -14.79
C GLU A 239 -13.41 -7.29 -15.80
N VAL A 240 -12.41 -6.57 -15.30
CA VAL A 240 -11.68 -5.59 -16.11
C VAL A 240 -10.52 -6.25 -16.86
N GLY A 241 -9.87 -7.26 -16.26
CA GLY A 241 -8.73 -7.96 -16.83
C GLY A 241 -9.04 -8.83 -18.05
N ARG A 242 -10.32 -9.14 -18.33
CA ARG A 242 -10.75 -9.67 -19.65
C ARG A 242 -10.31 -8.77 -20.79
N HIS A 243 -10.31 -7.46 -20.56
CA HIS A 243 -9.86 -6.46 -21.54
C HIS A 243 -8.33 -6.30 -21.57
N TRP A 244 -7.61 -6.86 -20.60
CA TRP A 244 -6.16 -6.68 -20.41
C TRP A 244 -5.35 -7.99 -20.52
N MET A 245 -5.99 -9.11 -20.86
CA MET A 245 -5.36 -10.44 -20.98
C MET A 245 -4.54 -10.87 -19.73
N ALA A 246 -5.02 -10.47 -18.55
CA ALA A 246 -4.29 -10.64 -17.30
C ALA A 246 -4.48 -12.04 -16.67
N LYS A 247 -3.39 -12.63 -16.17
CA LYS A 247 -3.42 -13.90 -15.39
C LYS A 247 -3.42 -13.68 -13.87
N TYR A 248 -3.48 -12.43 -13.42
CA TYR A 248 -3.39 -12.05 -12.01
C TYR A 248 -4.59 -12.46 -11.12
N PRO A 249 -5.85 -12.57 -11.58
CA PRO A 249 -6.94 -12.99 -10.70
C PRO A 249 -6.68 -14.38 -10.07
N ARG A 250 -6.20 -15.34 -10.87
CA ARG A 250 -5.82 -16.69 -10.40
C ARG A 250 -4.77 -16.65 -9.30
N LEU A 251 -3.81 -15.72 -9.38
CA LEU A 251 -2.80 -15.55 -8.35
C LEU A 251 -3.43 -15.09 -7.04
N LEU A 252 -4.36 -14.13 -7.07
CA LEU A 252 -5.05 -13.68 -5.86
C LEU A 252 -5.90 -14.79 -5.22
N TYR A 253 -6.58 -15.62 -6.02
CA TYR A 253 -7.31 -16.79 -5.51
C TYR A 253 -6.38 -17.80 -4.83
N MET A 254 -5.17 -18.05 -5.36
CA MET A 254 -4.21 -18.93 -4.69
C MET A 254 -3.68 -18.32 -3.39
N ILE A 255 -3.40 -17.02 -3.37
CA ILE A 255 -2.86 -16.33 -2.18
C ILE A 255 -3.90 -16.32 -1.05
N HIS A 256 -5.18 -16.16 -1.39
CA HIS A 256 -6.29 -16.22 -0.44
C HIS A 256 -6.22 -17.44 0.48
N ASP A 257 -5.89 -18.62 -0.06
CA ASP A 257 -5.85 -19.87 0.71
C ASP A 257 -4.66 -19.94 1.68
N THR A 258 -3.65 -19.10 1.48
CA THR A 258 -2.45 -19.02 2.35
C THR A 258 -2.59 -18.01 3.48
N MET A 259 -3.64 -17.18 3.47
CA MET A 259 -3.86 -16.15 4.48
C MET A 259 -4.36 -16.78 5.77
N VAL A 260 -3.49 -16.82 6.77
CA VAL A 260 -3.74 -17.34 8.12
C VAL A 260 -3.30 -16.27 9.11
N ASP A 261 -4.01 -16.15 10.24
CA ASP A 261 -3.67 -15.18 11.27
C ASP A 261 -2.21 -15.36 11.70
N VAL A 262 -1.50 -14.24 11.83
CA VAL A 262 -0.12 -14.24 12.29
C VAL A 262 -0.16 -14.24 13.81
N ASP A 263 0.39 -15.28 14.45
CA ASP A 263 0.64 -15.26 15.89
C ASP A 263 1.66 -14.16 16.20
N VAL A 264 1.15 -12.96 16.49
CA VAL A 264 1.93 -11.89 17.09
C VAL A 264 2.04 -12.28 18.56
N GLY A 265 3.17 -12.92 18.91
CA GLY A 265 3.41 -13.58 20.20
C GLY A 265 2.70 -12.91 21.37
N GLY A 266 1.79 -13.65 22.00
CA GLY A 266 1.04 -13.19 23.15
C GLY A 266 1.99 -12.78 24.27
N GLU A 267 1.72 -11.61 24.85
CA GLU A 267 2.27 -11.23 26.14
C GLU A 267 2.05 -12.38 27.12
N MET A 268 3.14 -12.88 27.69
CA MET A 268 3.11 -13.77 28.84
C MET A 268 2.25 -13.09 29.91
N ARG A 269 1.02 -13.58 30.07
CA ARG A 269 0.27 -13.38 31.30
C ARG A 269 1.05 -14.11 32.39
N GLU A 270 1.88 -13.38 33.11
CA GLU A 270 2.39 -13.82 34.40
C GLU A 270 1.18 -14.15 35.29
N GLY A 271 0.99 -15.45 35.52
CA GLY A 271 0.07 -15.92 36.53
C GLY A 271 0.60 -15.51 37.89
N THR A 272 -0.07 -14.55 38.53
CA THR A 272 0.06 -14.33 39.96
C THR A 272 -0.61 -15.49 40.69
N ALA A 273 0.21 -16.30 41.35
CA ALA A 273 -0.18 -17.18 42.45
C ALA A 273 -0.65 -16.36 43.66
#